data_AF-F7NZI7-F1
#
_entry.id   AF-F7NZI7-F1
#
_cell.length_a   1.000
_cell.length_b   1.000
_cell.length_c   1.000
_cell.angle_alpha   90.00
_cell.angle_beta   90.00
_cell.angle_gamma   90.00
#
_symmetry.space_group_name_H-M   'P 1'
#
loop_
_entity.id
_entity.type
_entity.pdbx_description
1 polymer ?
#
loop_
_entity_poly.entity_id
_entity_poly.type
_entity_poly.pdbx_seq_one_letter_code
_entity_poly.pdbx_strand_id
1 'polypeptide(L)'
;MSLFEFNNKEEKVHKIEADNCSTIYFGSPFFGSPQGKKIDAYFLMDTNIFNNICKNDYSETFNKFIEFAKHNRFELNPAFAISELYRTAENPRGYVDYYKKHLCERFGIIISDDSIAKCCTLAEELVPVMKGNIELIEEYLAIVKEIYNNSLSEEQSVRKFLNIIKDKNLPQFAFMIFSGLIFIFVKHNVSNCESIRRKVDSFLSIGKDYVEEKRKLHNGATDISIFLNVQEIAANSENFECTVANIVTRDEVVAYLLENLCIYSVKKIESGKHSGMITPRNSTVWMYKFEQYKDDIKDKLNRQSSGSEKEIDIRKRNLKNQWFLSLQRYLSF
;
A
#
# COMPACT_ATOMS: atom_id res chain seq x y z
N MET A 1 -1.64 22.31 -23.80
CA MET A 1 -2.11 22.71 -22.47
C MET A 1 -1.77 21.59 -21.51
N SER A 2 -0.82 21.79 -20.60
CA SER A 2 -0.41 20.81 -19.60
C SER A 2 -1.49 20.71 -18.52
N LEU A 3 -2.20 19.59 -18.45
CA LEU A 3 -3.33 19.35 -17.55
C LEU A 3 -2.95 19.15 -16.08
N PHE A 4 -1.72 19.48 -15.70
CA PHE A 4 -1.16 19.19 -14.39
C PHE A 4 -0.31 20.36 -13.88
N GLU A 5 -0.92 21.53 -13.77
CA GLU A 5 -0.52 22.45 -12.69
C GLU A 5 -1.05 21.86 -11.38
N PHE A 6 -0.32 20.90 -10.83
CA PHE A 6 -0.48 20.44 -9.45
C PHE A 6 -0.08 21.58 -8.51
N ASN A 7 -1.00 22.53 -8.35
CA ASN A 7 -0.91 23.51 -7.28
C ASN A 7 -0.86 22.78 -5.93
N ASN A 8 -0.16 23.34 -4.95
CA ASN A 8 0.00 22.87 -3.55
C ASN A 8 -1.33 22.69 -2.76
N LYS A 9 -2.46 22.48 -3.42
CA LYS A 9 -3.74 22.09 -2.83
C LYS A 9 -3.81 20.57 -2.80
N GLU A 10 -4.05 20.03 -1.61
CA GLU A 10 -4.34 18.64 -1.26
C GLU A 10 -4.75 17.77 -2.46
N GLU A 11 -3.82 16.94 -2.94
CA GLU A 11 -4.16 15.89 -3.91
C GLU A 11 -5.13 14.90 -3.25
N LYS A 12 -6.37 14.87 -3.77
CA LYS A 12 -7.44 13.98 -3.32
C LYS A 12 -7.41 12.68 -4.12
N VAL A 13 -7.75 11.57 -3.48
CA VAL A 13 -8.02 10.31 -4.17
C VAL A 13 -9.26 10.47 -5.04
N HIS A 14 -9.13 10.10 -6.30
CA HIS A 14 -10.20 10.10 -7.28
C HIS A 14 -11.05 8.84 -7.16
N LYS A 15 -12.35 8.96 -7.47
CA LYS A 15 -13.33 7.88 -7.40
C LYS A 15 -14.08 7.85 -8.73
N ILE A 16 -14.18 6.67 -9.33
CA ILE A 16 -15.07 6.40 -10.46
C ILE A 16 -16.13 5.42 -9.98
N GLU A 17 -17.39 5.77 -10.23
CA GLU A 17 -18.57 5.04 -9.75
C GLU A 17 -19.57 4.83 -10.90
N ALA A 18 -20.30 3.72 -10.83
CA ALA A 18 -21.42 3.43 -11.69
C ALA A 18 -22.48 2.68 -10.89
N ASP A 19 -23.74 2.80 -11.29
CA ASP A 19 -24.87 2.24 -10.54
C ASP A 19 -24.70 0.72 -10.37
N ASN A 20 -24.90 0.25 -9.14
CA ASN A 20 -24.79 -1.18 -8.75
C ASN A 20 -23.42 -1.84 -9.01
N CYS A 21 -22.35 -1.06 -9.27
CA CYS A 21 -21.00 -1.56 -9.51
C CYS A 21 -20.05 -1.11 -8.39
N SER A 22 -18.97 -1.85 -8.14
CA SER A 22 -17.96 -1.43 -7.16
C SER A 22 -17.15 -0.23 -7.64
N THR A 23 -16.92 0.73 -6.75
CA THR A 23 -16.06 1.91 -6.97
C THR A 23 -14.62 1.53 -7.30
N ILE A 24 -14.00 2.29 -8.21
CA ILE A 24 -12.56 2.26 -8.46
C ILE A 24 -11.95 3.55 -7.90
N TYR A 25 -10.90 3.39 -7.11
CA TYR A 25 -10.14 4.47 -6.50
C TYR A 25 -8.79 4.61 -7.18
N PHE A 26 -8.33 5.84 -7.39
CA PHE A 26 -6.95 6.07 -7.82
C PHE A 26 -6.37 7.38 -7.32
N GLY A 27 -5.06 7.38 -7.09
CA GLY A 27 -4.34 8.58 -6.69
C GLY A 27 -2.84 8.34 -6.58
N SER A 28 -2.10 9.44 -6.51
CA SER A 28 -0.66 9.40 -6.27
C SER A 28 -0.40 9.02 -4.81
N PRO A 29 0.51 8.08 -4.52
CA PRO A 29 1.02 7.87 -3.18
C PRO A 29 2.11 8.89 -2.83
N PHE A 30 2.61 9.71 -3.77
CA PHE A 30 3.67 10.69 -3.53
C PHE A 30 3.14 12.06 -3.11
N PHE A 31 3.96 12.82 -2.38
CA PHE A 31 3.68 14.21 -2.03
C PHE A 31 4.18 15.16 -3.13
N GLY A 32 3.25 15.89 -3.76
CA GLY A 32 3.56 16.85 -4.81
C GLY A 32 3.86 16.19 -6.16
N SER A 33 3.86 17.02 -7.22
CA SER A 33 4.22 16.59 -8.56
C SER A 33 5.69 16.89 -8.86
N PRO A 34 6.41 16.01 -9.57
CA PRO A 34 7.73 16.33 -10.09
C PRO A 34 7.64 17.54 -11.02
N GLN A 35 8.11 18.69 -10.57
CA GLN A 35 8.05 19.91 -11.37
C GLN A 35 8.79 19.75 -12.70
N GLY A 36 8.07 19.93 -13.80
CA GLY A 36 8.64 20.40 -15.07
C GLY A 36 9.30 19.38 -16.01
N LYS A 37 9.21 18.06 -15.75
CA LYS A 37 9.59 17.05 -16.75
C LYS A 37 8.35 16.40 -17.35
N LYS A 38 8.46 15.94 -18.60
CA LYS A 38 7.45 15.06 -19.20
C LYS A 38 7.42 13.80 -18.35
N ILE A 39 6.34 13.64 -17.59
CA ILE A 39 6.12 12.51 -16.71
C ILE A 39 5.40 11.46 -17.55
N ASP A 40 6.04 10.31 -17.77
CA ASP A 40 5.26 9.13 -18.11
C ASP A 40 4.39 8.83 -16.87
N ALA A 41 3.08 8.94 -17.03
CA ALA A 41 2.16 8.73 -15.92
C ALA A 41 1.50 7.38 -16.14
N TYR A 42 1.67 6.47 -15.19
CA TYR A 42 1.07 5.15 -15.26
C TYR A 42 0.21 4.86 -14.04
N PHE A 43 -0.83 4.07 -14.29
CA PHE A 43 -1.66 3.45 -13.29
C PHE A 43 -1.04 2.12 -12.89
N LEU A 44 -0.45 2.09 -11.70
CA LEU A 44 -0.01 0.83 -11.08
C LEU A 44 -1.26 0.11 -10.57
N MET A 45 -1.59 -1.00 -11.22
CA MET A 45 -2.82 -1.72 -10.92
C MET A 45 -2.63 -2.69 -9.76
N ASP A 46 -3.56 -2.64 -8.82
CA ASP A 46 -3.84 -3.72 -7.87
C ASP A 46 -4.24 -5.01 -8.62
N THR A 47 -3.87 -6.15 -8.06
CA THR A 47 -4.23 -7.50 -8.50
C THR A 47 -5.73 -7.68 -8.71
N ASN A 48 -6.59 -7.01 -7.93
CA ASN A 48 -8.04 -7.04 -8.14
C ASN A 48 -8.47 -6.40 -9.47
N ILE A 49 -7.84 -5.29 -9.85
CA ILE A 49 -8.09 -4.62 -11.13
C ILE A 49 -7.58 -5.48 -12.29
N PHE A 50 -6.38 -6.05 -12.14
CA PHE A 50 -5.79 -6.97 -13.11
C PHE A 50 -6.66 -8.21 -13.33
N ASN A 51 -7.17 -8.82 -12.26
CA ASN A 51 -8.00 -10.01 -12.32
C ASN A 51 -9.35 -9.75 -13.01
N ASN A 52 -9.95 -8.57 -12.83
CA ASN A 52 -11.16 -8.20 -13.57
C ASN A 52 -10.92 -8.24 -15.09
N ILE A 53 -9.76 -7.74 -15.54
CA ILE A 53 -9.37 -7.77 -16.95
C ILE A 53 -9.26 -9.21 -17.43
N CYS A 54 -8.55 -10.05 -16.69
CA CYS A 54 -8.32 -11.45 -17.08
C CYS A 54 -9.61 -12.30 -17.05
N LYS A 55 -10.57 -11.97 -16.16
CA LYS A 55 -11.84 -12.71 -16.02
C LYS A 55 -12.97 -12.20 -16.92
N ASN A 56 -12.72 -11.15 -17.70
CA ASN A 56 -13.75 -10.42 -18.44
C ASN A 56 -14.90 -9.87 -17.57
N ASP A 57 -14.61 -9.54 -16.31
CA ASP A 57 -15.57 -8.93 -15.38
C ASP A 57 -15.52 -7.40 -15.52
N TYR A 58 -16.09 -6.92 -16.62
CA TYR A 58 -16.04 -5.51 -17.03
C TYR A 58 -17.28 -4.75 -16.56
N SER A 59 -17.32 -4.46 -15.25
CA SER A 59 -18.34 -3.56 -14.71
C SER A 59 -18.34 -2.21 -15.45
N GLU A 60 -19.48 -1.51 -15.44
CA GLU A 60 -19.59 -0.17 -16.05
C GLU A 60 -18.53 0.78 -15.47
N THR A 61 -18.26 0.68 -14.17
CA THR A 61 -17.19 1.42 -13.49
C THR A 61 -15.81 1.18 -14.10
N PHE A 62 -15.50 -0.07 -14.43
CA PHE A 62 -14.23 -0.42 -15.03
C PHE A 62 -14.09 0.16 -16.44
N ASN A 63 -15.15 0.13 -17.26
CA ASN A 63 -15.13 0.75 -18.58
C ASN A 63 -14.89 2.27 -18.49
N LYS A 64 -15.57 2.96 -17.56
CA LYS A 64 -15.35 4.39 -17.30
C LYS A 64 -13.91 4.68 -16.88
N PHE A 65 -13.31 3.81 -16.06
CA PHE A 65 -11.90 3.93 -15.68
C PHE A 65 -10.95 3.78 -16.89
N ILE A 66 -11.18 2.79 -17.75
CA ILE A 66 -10.35 2.60 -18.94
C ILE A 66 -10.50 3.77 -19.91
N GLU A 67 -11.71 4.29 -20.10
CA GLU A 67 -11.95 5.50 -20.91
C GLU A 67 -11.22 6.70 -20.33
N PHE A 68 -11.26 6.89 -19.01
CA PHE A 68 -10.50 7.93 -18.32
C PHE A 68 -9.00 7.78 -18.55
N ALA A 69 -8.44 6.58 -18.39
CA ALA A 69 -7.03 6.30 -18.62
C ALA A 69 -6.62 6.62 -20.07
N LYS A 70 -7.41 6.17 -21.05
CA LYS A 70 -7.17 6.44 -22.49
C LYS A 70 -7.26 7.93 -22.81
N HIS A 71 -8.26 8.63 -22.30
CA HIS A 71 -8.46 10.07 -22.53
C HIS A 71 -7.27 10.88 -22.03
N ASN A 72 -6.74 10.52 -20.86
CA ASN A 72 -5.63 11.21 -20.21
C ASN A 72 -4.26 10.62 -20.58
N ARG A 73 -4.20 9.61 -21.47
CA ARG A 73 -2.98 8.93 -21.93
C ARG A 73 -2.16 8.33 -20.77
N PHE A 74 -2.84 7.81 -19.76
CA PHE A 74 -2.19 7.04 -18.70
C PHE A 74 -1.91 5.61 -19.18
N GLU A 75 -0.69 5.14 -18.96
CA GLU A 75 -0.34 3.74 -19.19
C GLU A 75 -0.91 2.86 -18.08
N LEU A 76 -1.50 1.71 -18.44
CA LEU A 76 -1.96 0.73 -17.46
C LEU A 76 -0.80 -0.20 -17.13
N ASN A 77 -0.10 0.05 -16.02
CA ASN A 77 1.10 -0.70 -15.64
C ASN A 77 0.73 -1.89 -14.73
N PRO A 78 0.94 -3.14 -15.19
CA PRO A 78 0.59 -4.33 -14.42
C PRO A 78 1.69 -4.80 -13.46
N ALA A 79 2.82 -4.11 -13.31
CA ALA A 79 4.00 -4.62 -12.60
C ALA A 79 3.72 -5.14 -11.18
N PHE A 80 2.85 -4.47 -10.41
CA PHE A 80 2.46 -4.94 -9.07
C PHE A 80 1.63 -6.23 -9.12
N ALA A 81 0.61 -6.30 -9.98
CA ALA A 81 -0.17 -7.53 -10.15
C ALA A 81 0.71 -8.68 -10.67
N ILE A 82 1.65 -8.39 -11.57
CA ILE A 82 2.62 -9.36 -12.09
C ILE A 82 3.52 -9.89 -10.97
N SER A 83 4.04 -9.03 -10.10
CA SER A 83 4.89 -9.49 -8.99
C SER A 83 4.13 -10.37 -7.99
N GLU A 84 2.83 -10.15 -7.80
CA GLU A 84 1.97 -11.07 -7.06
C GLU A 84 1.80 -12.41 -7.77
N LEU A 85 1.58 -12.40 -9.10
CA LEU A 85 1.50 -13.62 -9.90
C LEU A 85 2.81 -14.44 -9.81
N TYR A 86 3.97 -13.80 -9.89
CA TYR A 86 5.26 -14.51 -9.74
C TYR A 86 5.46 -15.15 -8.36
N ARG A 87 4.72 -14.71 -7.33
CA ARG A 87 4.73 -15.33 -6.00
C ARG A 87 3.71 -16.44 -5.83
N THR A 88 2.62 -16.43 -6.58
CA THR A 88 1.41 -17.23 -6.27
C THR A 88 0.97 -18.16 -7.40
N ALA A 89 1.32 -17.87 -8.65
CA ALA A 89 0.87 -18.62 -9.81
C ALA A 89 1.95 -19.58 -10.34
N GLU A 90 1.53 -20.75 -10.82
CA GLU A 90 2.43 -21.72 -11.46
C GLU A 90 2.93 -21.25 -12.84
N ASN A 91 2.12 -20.45 -13.55
CA ASN A 91 2.46 -19.88 -14.86
C ASN A 91 2.12 -18.38 -14.94
N PRO A 92 2.93 -17.49 -14.33
CA PRO A 92 2.67 -16.05 -14.32
C PRO A 92 2.66 -15.44 -15.73
N ARG A 93 3.50 -15.93 -16.65
CA ARG A 93 3.59 -15.42 -18.03
C ARG A 93 2.30 -15.65 -18.82
N GLY A 94 1.66 -16.81 -18.65
CA GLY A 94 0.36 -17.06 -19.27
C GLY A 94 -0.70 -16.04 -18.88
N TYR A 95 -0.76 -15.62 -17.61
CA TYR A 95 -1.68 -14.57 -17.16
C TYR A 95 -1.37 -13.20 -17.78
N VAL A 96 -0.09 -12.89 -17.98
CA VAL A 96 0.34 -11.64 -18.63
C VAL A 96 -0.08 -11.62 -20.11
N ASP A 97 0.03 -12.75 -20.82
CA ASP A 97 -0.44 -12.87 -22.19
C ASP A 97 -1.95 -12.69 -22.30
N TYR A 98 -2.72 -13.28 -21.37
CA TYR A 98 -4.17 -13.05 -21.28
C TYR A 98 -4.50 -11.58 -21.06
N TYR A 99 -3.82 -10.93 -20.12
CA TYR A 99 -3.98 -9.51 -19.85
C TYR A 99 -3.75 -8.64 -21.10
N LYS A 100 -2.62 -8.86 -21.80
CA LYS A 100 -2.29 -8.13 -23.03
C LYS A 100 -3.34 -8.35 -24.11
N LYS A 101 -3.74 -9.61 -24.33
CA LYS A 101 -4.75 -9.98 -25.31
C LYS A 101 -6.09 -9.29 -25.02
N HIS A 102 -6.57 -9.34 -23.79
CA HIS A 102 -7.85 -8.77 -23.40
C HIS A 102 -7.87 -7.24 -23.50
N LEU A 103 -6.79 -6.56 -23.13
CA LEU A 103 -6.67 -5.11 -23.33
C LEU A 103 -6.73 -4.70 -24.80
N CYS A 104 -6.08 -5.47 -25.68
CA CYS A 104 -6.09 -5.22 -27.12
C CYS A 104 -7.48 -5.49 -27.72
N GLU A 105 -8.05 -6.68 -27.49
CA GLU A 105 -9.31 -7.10 -28.10
C GLU A 105 -10.51 -6.26 -27.63
N ARG A 106 -10.55 -5.89 -26.35
CA ARG A 106 -11.71 -5.22 -25.76
C ARG A 106 -11.62 -3.69 -25.81
N PHE A 107 -10.42 -3.16 -25.55
CA PHE A 107 -10.23 -1.72 -25.37
C PHE A 107 -9.36 -1.08 -26.44
N GLY A 108 -8.82 -1.87 -27.39
CA GLY A 108 -7.90 -1.38 -28.41
C GLY A 108 -6.60 -0.83 -27.82
N ILE A 109 -6.22 -1.27 -26.62
CA ILE A 109 -4.99 -0.86 -25.95
C ILE A 109 -3.90 -1.85 -26.34
N ILE A 110 -2.94 -1.39 -27.13
CA ILE A 110 -1.82 -2.21 -27.59
C ILE A 110 -0.65 -1.97 -26.63
N ILE A 111 -0.20 -3.03 -25.97
CA ILE A 111 1.02 -3.02 -25.15
C ILE A 111 2.11 -3.78 -25.92
N SER A 112 3.29 -3.19 -26.03
CA SER A 112 4.42 -3.83 -26.71
C SER A 112 4.97 -5.01 -25.93
N ASP A 113 5.49 -6.02 -26.64
CA ASP A 113 6.17 -7.16 -26.00
C ASP A 113 7.38 -6.73 -25.17
N ASP A 114 8.10 -5.70 -25.62
CA ASP A 114 9.24 -5.13 -24.89
C ASP A 114 8.81 -4.49 -23.56
N SER A 115 7.69 -3.75 -23.54
CA SER A 115 7.15 -3.14 -22.31
C SER A 115 6.76 -4.21 -21.30
N ILE A 116 6.10 -5.29 -21.76
CA ILE A 116 5.71 -6.42 -20.92
C ILE A 116 6.92 -7.18 -20.40
N ALA A 117 7.91 -7.45 -21.25
CA ALA A 117 9.14 -8.12 -20.85
C ALA A 117 9.87 -7.32 -19.77
N LYS A 118 9.99 -6.00 -19.93
CA LYS A 118 10.57 -5.10 -18.91
C LYS A 118 9.80 -5.16 -17.60
N CYS A 119 8.46 -5.11 -17.64
CA CYS A 119 7.63 -5.22 -16.43
C CYS A 119 7.81 -6.58 -15.74
N CYS A 120 7.92 -7.68 -16.51
CA CYS A 120 8.15 -9.01 -15.96
C CYS A 120 9.53 -9.11 -15.30
N THR A 121 10.59 -8.67 -15.97
CA THR A 121 11.95 -8.67 -15.40
C THR A 121 12.00 -7.83 -14.13
N LEU A 122 11.45 -6.62 -14.15
CA LEU A 122 11.38 -5.76 -12.96
C LEU A 122 10.60 -6.43 -11.82
N ALA A 123 9.46 -7.05 -12.13
CA ALA A 123 8.66 -7.74 -11.14
C ALA A 123 9.42 -8.92 -10.53
N GLU A 124 10.07 -9.75 -11.34
CA GLU A 124 10.93 -10.88 -10.93
C GLU A 124 12.06 -10.41 -10.01
N GLU A 125 12.78 -9.34 -10.37
CA GLU A 125 13.88 -8.76 -9.58
C GLU A 125 13.41 -8.21 -8.22
N LEU A 126 12.20 -7.63 -8.18
CA LEU A 126 11.65 -7.02 -6.98
C LEU A 126 10.94 -8.03 -6.05
N VAL A 127 10.66 -9.27 -6.49
CA VAL A 127 9.98 -10.29 -5.66
C VAL A 127 10.57 -10.42 -4.24
N PRO A 128 11.90 -10.51 -4.03
CA PRO A 128 12.46 -10.64 -2.69
C PRO A 128 12.21 -9.41 -1.81
N VAL A 129 12.25 -8.21 -2.41
CA VAL A 129 11.99 -6.95 -1.70
C VAL A 129 10.52 -6.85 -1.30
N MET A 130 9.61 -7.14 -2.23
CA MET A 130 8.18 -7.11 -1.97
C MET A 130 7.76 -8.15 -0.92
N LYS A 131 8.35 -9.35 -0.95
CA LYS A 131 8.15 -10.38 0.08
C LYS A 131 8.58 -9.87 1.46
N GLY A 132 9.76 -9.24 1.56
CA GLY A 132 10.22 -8.64 2.79
C GLY A 132 9.32 -7.52 3.31
N ASN A 133 8.76 -6.70 2.42
CA ASN A 133 7.78 -5.66 2.78
C ASN A 133 6.49 -6.28 3.34
N ILE A 134 5.96 -7.32 2.69
CA ILE A 134 4.74 -8.02 3.15
C ILE A 134 4.98 -8.65 4.52
N GLU A 135 6.09 -9.36 4.72
CA GLU A 135 6.44 -9.96 6.01
C GLU A 135 6.52 -8.90 7.12
N LEU A 136 7.17 -7.77 6.85
CA LEU A 136 7.26 -6.66 7.79
C LEU A 136 5.88 -6.09 8.14
N ILE A 137 5.03 -5.87 7.13
CA ILE A 137 3.65 -5.39 7.33
C ILE A 137 2.84 -6.39 8.16
N GLU A 138 2.92 -7.68 7.84
CA GLU A 138 2.22 -8.76 8.54
C GLU A 138 2.59 -8.78 10.03
N GLU A 139 3.89 -8.64 10.34
CA GLU A 139 4.38 -8.58 11.72
C GLU A 139 3.82 -7.39 12.51
N TYR A 140 3.75 -6.20 11.88
CA TYR A 140 3.11 -5.04 12.50
C TYR A 140 1.59 -5.18 12.62
N LEU A 141 0.92 -5.75 11.61
CA LEU A 141 -0.52 -5.93 11.63
C LEU A 141 -0.96 -6.81 12.81
N ALA A 142 -0.18 -7.83 13.19
CA ALA A 142 -0.46 -8.61 14.40
C ALA A 142 -0.46 -7.72 15.67
N ILE A 143 0.52 -6.84 15.81
CA ILE A 143 0.58 -5.91 16.95
C ILE A 143 -0.61 -4.94 16.92
N VAL A 144 -0.89 -4.34 15.75
CA VAL A 144 -2.03 -3.42 15.58
C VAL A 144 -3.34 -4.13 15.93
N LYS A 145 -3.50 -5.38 15.47
CA LYS A 145 -4.66 -6.21 15.76
C LYS A 145 -4.85 -6.45 17.26
N GLU A 146 -3.77 -6.58 18.03
CA GLU A 146 -3.84 -6.77 19.49
C GLU A 146 -4.48 -5.57 20.14
N ILE A 147 -3.98 -4.40 19.78
CA ILE A 147 -4.46 -3.13 20.30
C ILE A 147 -5.89 -2.89 19.82
N TYR A 148 -6.16 -3.17 18.55
CA TYR A 148 -7.46 -2.99 17.92
C TYR A 148 -8.55 -3.85 18.53
N ASN A 149 -8.25 -5.03 19.10
CA ASN A 149 -9.26 -5.87 19.74
C ASN A 149 -9.34 -5.70 21.28
N ASN A 150 -8.49 -4.88 21.90
CA ASN A 150 -8.59 -4.59 23.33
C ASN A 150 -9.75 -3.61 23.66
N SER A 151 -10.29 -3.69 24.87
CA SER A 151 -11.34 -2.79 25.39
C SER A 151 -10.83 -1.43 25.91
N LEU A 152 -9.69 -0.96 25.38
CA LEU A 152 -9.05 0.29 25.80
C LEU A 152 -9.72 1.51 25.14
N SER A 153 -9.58 2.69 25.75
CA SER A 153 -9.95 3.95 25.09
C SER A 153 -9.03 4.25 23.89
N GLU A 154 -9.43 5.19 23.02
CA GLU A 154 -8.62 5.63 21.86
C GLU A 154 -7.21 6.06 22.30
N GLU A 155 -7.12 6.92 23.32
CA GLU A 155 -5.85 7.42 23.85
C GLU A 155 -4.99 6.30 24.46
N GLN A 156 -5.61 5.40 25.24
CA GLN A 156 -4.91 4.27 25.84
C GLN A 156 -4.38 3.30 24.78
N SER A 157 -5.15 3.07 23.71
CA SER A 157 -4.76 2.24 22.57
C SER A 157 -3.54 2.82 21.86
N VAL A 158 -3.56 4.12 21.56
CA VAL A 158 -2.42 4.81 20.93
C VAL A 158 -1.18 4.77 21.81
N ARG A 159 -1.30 5.12 23.11
CA ARG A 159 -0.18 5.06 24.05
C ARG A 159 0.39 3.64 24.14
N LYS A 160 -0.46 2.61 24.24
CA LYS A 160 -0.02 1.21 24.29
C LYS A 160 0.72 0.81 23.00
N PHE A 161 0.20 1.17 21.84
CA PHE A 161 0.82 0.87 20.55
C PHE A 161 2.21 1.50 20.40
N LEU A 162 2.33 2.81 20.67
CA LEU A 162 3.60 3.53 20.60
C LEU A 162 4.62 3.03 21.64
N ASN A 163 4.17 2.70 22.86
CA ASN A 163 5.03 2.13 23.89
C ASN A 163 5.53 0.73 23.51
N ILE A 164 4.72 -0.14 22.89
CA ILE A 164 5.22 -1.45 22.42
C ILE A 164 6.36 -1.27 21.43
N ILE A 165 6.22 -0.35 20.46
CA ILE A 165 7.26 -0.07 19.47
C ILE A 165 8.56 0.40 20.15
N LYS A 166 8.44 1.31 21.13
CA LYS A 166 9.57 1.90 21.85
C LYS A 166 10.23 0.90 22.80
N ASP A 167 9.46 0.31 23.71
CA ASP A 167 9.94 -0.52 24.82
C ASP A 167 10.51 -1.85 24.33
N LYS A 168 9.98 -2.37 23.23
CA LYS A 168 10.50 -3.59 22.59
C LYS A 168 11.59 -3.30 21.55
N ASN A 169 11.94 -2.02 21.35
CA ASN A 169 12.92 -1.59 20.37
C ASN A 169 12.64 -2.24 19.00
N LEU A 170 11.42 -2.08 18.51
CA LEU A 170 11.02 -2.62 17.22
C LEU A 170 11.65 -1.78 16.09
N PRO A 171 11.64 -2.26 14.83
CA PRO A 171 11.90 -1.40 13.69
C PRO A 171 11.00 -0.17 13.77
N GLN A 172 11.37 0.90 13.07
CA GLN A 172 10.54 2.11 13.03
C GLN A 172 10.03 2.27 11.62
N PHE A 173 8.93 1.58 11.37
CA PHE A 173 8.31 1.56 10.06
C PHE A 173 7.18 2.56 9.98
N ALA A 174 7.50 3.79 9.54
CA ALA A 174 6.58 4.93 9.53
C ALA A 174 5.21 4.60 8.97
N PHE A 175 5.21 3.93 7.81
CA PHE A 175 4.01 3.51 7.12
C PHE A 175 3.06 2.73 8.05
N MET A 176 3.55 1.65 8.66
CA MET A 176 2.72 0.81 9.52
C MET A 176 2.36 1.45 10.85
N ILE A 177 3.22 2.34 11.37
CA ILE A 177 2.89 3.14 12.55
C ILE A 177 1.69 4.03 12.24
N PHE A 178 1.72 4.79 11.14
CA PHE A 178 0.62 5.67 10.78
C PHE A 178 -0.65 4.87 10.40
N SER A 179 -0.53 3.81 9.61
CA SER A 179 -1.67 2.94 9.29
C SER A 179 -2.31 2.35 10.56
N GLY A 180 -1.50 1.91 11.53
CA GLY A 180 -1.99 1.45 12.82
C GLY A 180 -2.76 2.51 13.60
N LEU A 181 -2.26 3.74 13.64
CA LEU A 181 -2.97 4.88 14.26
C LEU A 181 -4.28 5.20 13.54
N ILE A 182 -4.29 5.17 12.21
CA ILE A 182 -5.49 5.35 11.39
C ILE A 182 -6.53 4.27 11.72
N PHE A 183 -6.13 3.00 11.82
CA PHE A 183 -7.06 1.92 12.15
C PHE A 183 -7.62 2.05 13.57
N ILE A 184 -6.81 2.45 14.55
CA ILE A 184 -7.28 2.76 15.90
C ILE A 184 -8.30 3.92 15.86
N PHE A 185 -8.03 4.98 15.09
CA PHE A 185 -8.99 6.07 14.91
C PHE A 185 -10.30 5.58 14.30
N VAL A 186 -10.26 4.80 13.21
CA VAL A 186 -11.45 4.23 12.55
C VAL A 186 -12.28 3.40 13.53
N LYS A 187 -11.65 2.63 14.43
CA LYS A 187 -12.33 1.87 15.49
C LYS A 187 -13.16 2.75 16.42
N HIS A 188 -12.59 3.87 16.85
CA HIS A 188 -13.20 4.70 17.90
C HIS A 188 -14.13 5.79 17.36
N ASN A 189 -14.16 6.00 16.03
CA ASN A 189 -14.94 7.07 15.38
C ASN A 189 -15.91 6.50 14.32
N VAL A 190 -16.57 5.40 14.63
CA VAL A 190 -17.39 4.60 13.70
C VAL A 190 -18.47 5.42 12.98
N SER A 191 -19.11 6.37 13.67
CA SER A 191 -20.17 7.21 13.09
C SER A 191 -19.75 7.95 11.82
N ASN A 192 -18.46 8.23 11.66
CA ASN A 192 -17.89 8.94 10.53
C ASN A 192 -17.16 8.00 9.54
N CYS A 193 -17.07 6.71 9.85
CA CYS A 193 -16.14 5.76 9.24
C CYS A 193 -16.71 4.34 9.09
N GLU A 194 -18.04 4.18 8.98
CA GLU A 194 -18.67 2.85 9.04
C GLU A 194 -18.25 1.90 7.90
N SER A 195 -18.16 2.39 6.65
CA SER A 195 -17.74 1.55 5.51
C SER A 195 -16.29 1.07 5.69
N ILE A 196 -15.39 2.01 5.96
CA ILE A 196 -13.97 1.70 6.18
C ILE A 196 -13.78 0.81 7.41
N ARG A 197 -14.55 1.02 8.48
CA ARG A 197 -14.52 0.17 9.68
C ARG A 197 -14.83 -1.29 9.35
N ARG A 198 -15.88 -1.56 8.57
CA ARG A 198 -16.21 -2.93 8.14
C ARG A 198 -15.07 -3.59 7.36
N LYS A 199 -14.38 -2.82 6.52
CA LYS A 199 -13.24 -3.30 5.74
C LYS A 199 -12.02 -3.58 6.62
N VAL A 200 -11.71 -2.68 7.54
CA VAL A 200 -10.63 -2.89 8.53
C VAL A 200 -10.92 -4.12 9.41
N ASP A 201 -12.18 -4.31 9.82
CA ASP A 201 -12.60 -5.49 10.59
C ASP A 201 -12.42 -6.81 9.83
N SER A 202 -12.47 -6.81 8.50
CA SER A 202 -12.30 -8.05 7.71
C SER A 202 -10.94 -8.72 7.91
N PHE A 203 -9.89 -7.94 8.18
CA PHE A 203 -8.53 -8.45 8.44
C PHE A 203 -8.05 -8.24 9.89
N LEU A 204 -8.60 -7.27 10.64
CA LEU A 204 -8.27 -7.06 12.06
C LEU A 204 -9.22 -7.74 13.05
N SER A 205 -10.31 -8.39 12.62
CA SER A 205 -11.11 -9.25 13.53
C SER A 205 -10.39 -10.55 13.86
N ILE A 206 -10.54 -11.01 15.10
CA ILE A 206 -9.95 -12.27 15.57
C ILE A 206 -10.45 -13.44 14.70
N GLY A 207 -9.52 -14.20 14.11
CA GLY A 207 -9.80 -15.43 13.37
C GLY A 207 -10.19 -16.59 14.30
N LYS A 208 -10.75 -17.67 13.73
CA LYS A 208 -11.17 -18.84 14.53
C LYS A 208 -9.99 -19.69 14.99
N ASP A 209 -8.91 -19.69 14.23
CA ASP A 209 -7.72 -20.49 14.49
C ASP A 209 -6.46 -19.81 13.92
N TYR A 210 -5.28 -20.39 14.20
CA TYR A 210 -3.99 -19.87 13.74
C TYR A 210 -3.89 -19.75 12.23
N VAL A 211 -4.48 -20.70 11.49
CA VAL A 211 -4.39 -20.76 10.03
C VAL A 211 -5.20 -19.63 9.41
N GLU A 212 -6.44 -19.44 9.86
CA GLU A 212 -7.29 -18.34 9.44
C GLU A 212 -6.70 -16.99 9.82
N GLU A 213 -6.15 -16.88 11.03
CA GLU A 213 -5.53 -15.66 11.55
C GLU A 213 -4.33 -15.23 10.70
N LYS A 214 -3.40 -16.16 10.45
CA LYS A 214 -2.25 -15.92 9.58
C LYS A 214 -2.67 -15.54 8.17
N ARG A 215 -3.68 -16.21 7.61
CA ARG A 215 -4.22 -15.90 6.27
C ARG A 215 -4.81 -14.50 6.21
N LYS A 216 -5.60 -14.07 7.21
CA LYS A 216 -6.18 -12.72 7.28
C LYS A 216 -5.10 -11.64 7.33
N LEU A 217 -4.09 -11.83 8.19
CA LEU A 217 -2.96 -10.89 8.30
C LEU A 217 -2.17 -10.82 6.99
N HIS A 218 -1.89 -11.97 6.38
CA HIS A 218 -1.15 -12.03 5.11
C HIS A 218 -1.89 -11.34 3.95
N ASN A 219 -3.20 -11.53 3.85
CA ASN A 219 -4.03 -10.88 2.84
C ASN A 219 -3.99 -9.36 3.02
N GLY A 220 -4.28 -8.87 4.24
CA GLY A 220 -4.20 -7.43 4.53
C GLY A 220 -2.81 -6.85 4.31
N ALA A 221 -1.75 -7.61 4.61
CA ALA A 221 -0.38 -7.19 4.35
C ALA A 221 -0.08 -7.07 2.85
N THR A 222 -0.58 -8.01 2.04
CA THR A 222 -0.43 -7.99 0.59
C THR A 222 -1.13 -6.77 -0.03
N ASP A 223 -2.40 -6.54 0.33
CA ASP A 223 -3.20 -5.43 -0.18
C ASP A 223 -2.54 -4.09 0.11
N ILE A 224 -2.12 -3.89 1.36
CA ILE A 224 -1.52 -2.63 1.81
C ILE A 224 -0.10 -2.44 1.22
N SER A 225 0.62 -3.53 0.90
CA SER A 225 2.00 -3.45 0.38
C SER A 225 2.13 -2.71 -0.95
N ILE A 226 1.05 -2.58 -1.73
CA ILE A 226 1.03 -1.81 -2.98
C ILE A 226 1.51 -0.37 -2.79
N PHE A 227 1.20 0.22 -1.62
CA PHE A 227 1.61 1.58 -1.27
C PHE A 227 3.13 1.73 -1.18
N LEU A 228 3.84 0.67 -0.81
CA LEU A 228 5.30 0.67 -0.71
C LEU A 228 5.94 0.20 -2.01
N ASN A 229 5.34 -0.79 -2.66
CA ASN A 229 5.87 -1.38 -3.87
C ASN A 229 5.83 -0.40 -5.04
N VAL A 230 4.88 0.55 -5.05
CA VAL A 230 4.85 1.66 -6.00
C VAL A 230 6.16 2.46 -6.01
N GLN A 231 6.83 2.58 -4.86
CA GLN A 231 8.08 3.29 -4.71
C GLN A 231 9.24 2.52 -5.34
N GLU A 232 9.31 1.21 -5.09
CA GLU A 232 10.32 0.34 -5.66
C GLU A 232 10.19 0.25 -7.19
N ILE A 233 8.95 0.22 -7.69
CA ILE A 233 8.66 0.18 -9.12
C ILE A 233 8.98 1.53 -9.79
N ALA A 234 8.57 2.65 -9.18
CA ALA A 234 8.82 3.99 -9.71
C ALA A 234 10.30 4.39 -9.71
N ALA A 235 11.12 3.80 -8.83
CA ALA A 235 12.53 4.15 -8.72
C ALA A 235 13.47 3.27 -9.56
N ASN A 236 12.98 2.15 -10.11
CA ASN A 236 13.73 1.24 -10.98
C ASN A 236 13.39 1.40 -12.48
N SER A 237 12.49 2.32 -12.86
CA SER A 237 12.36 2.70 -14.27
C SER A 237 13.67 3.37 -14.70
N GLU A 238 14.45 2.68 -15.53
CA GLU A 238 15.87 2.93 -15.83
C GLU A 238 16.23 4.30 -16.44
N ASN A 239 15.26 5.18 -16.64
CA ASN A 239 15.48 6.54 -17.07
C ASN A 239 15.00 7.46 -15.94
N PHE A 240 15.83 8.41 -15.52
CA PHE A 240 15.50 9.50 -14.58
C PHE A 240 14.38 10.45 -15.09
N GLU A 241 13.43 9.94 -15.87
CA GLU A 241 12.15 10.55 -16.16
C GLU A 241 11.25 10.28 -14.97
N CYS A 242 10.94 11.35 -14.24
CA CYS A 242 10.14 11.23 -13.04
C CYS A 242 8.79 10.64 -13.42
N THR A 243 8.53 9.41 -13.01
CA THR A 243 7.32 8.67 -13.36
C THR A 243 6.34 8.82 -12.21
N VAL A 244 5.17 9.41 -12.46
CA VAL A 244 4.11 9.52 -11.44
C VAL A 244 3.28 8.26 -11.52
N ALA A 245 3.52 7.36 -10.58
CA ALA A 245 2.72 6.16 -10.41
C ALA A 245 1.47 6.51 -9.60
N ASN A 246 0.29 6.38 -10.22
CA ASN A 246 -0.97 6.40 -9.50
C ASN A 246 -1.33 4.96 -9.12
N ILE A 247 -1.64 4.71 -7.86
CA ILE A 247 -2.19 3.42 -7.46
C ILE A 247 -3.65 3.37 -7.92
N VAL A 248 -4.07 2.26 -8.51
CA VAL A 248 -5.48 1.98 -8.83
C VAL A 248 -5.94 0.74 -8.11
N THR A 249 -7.04 0.86 -7.37
CA THR A 249 -7.54 -0.21 -6.51
C THR A 249 -9.06 -0.18 -6.40
N ARG A 250 -9.65 -1.32 -6.03
CA ARG A 250 -11.04 -1.45 -5.54
C ARG A 250 -11.08 -1.64 -4.02
N ASP A 251 -9.92 -1.69 -3.37
CA ASP A 251 -9.81 -1.87 -1.94
C ASP A 251 -9.99 -0.52 -1.22
N GLU A 252 -11.05 -0.43 -0.42
CA GLU A 252 -11.39 0.77 0.34
C GLU A 252 -10.32 1.11 1.39
N VAL A 253 -9.58 0.13 1.93
CA VAL A 253 -8.51 0.39 2.91
C VAL A 253 -7.32 1.01 2.20
N VAL A 254 -6.90 0.47 1.05
CA VAL A 254 -5.83 1.08 0.25
C VAL A 254 -6.22 2.50 -0.18
N ALA A 255 -7.45 2.71 -0.63
CA ALA A 255 -7.97 4.03 -0.98
C ALA A 255 -7.96 4.99 0.22
N TYR A 256 -8.39 4.53 1.40
CA TYR A 256 -8.38 5.34 2.61
C TYR A 256 -6.96 5.66 3.07
N LEU A 257 -6.01 4.74 2.96
CA LEU A 257 -4.61 5.02 3.25
C LEU A 257 -4.02 6.03 2.25
N LEU A 258 -4.37 5.96 0.96
CA LEU A 258 -3.98 6.96 -0.03
C LEU A 258 -4.53 8.37 0.27
N GLU A 259 -5.77 8.46 0.78
CA GLU A 259 -6.36 9.74 1.22
C GLU A 259 -5.63 10.33 2.42
N ASN A 260 -4.97 9.48 3.23
CA ASN A 260 -4.42 9.88 4.53
C ASN A 260 -2.89 9.94 4.60
N LEU A 261 -2.18 9.20 3.74
CA LEU A 261 -0.73 9.04 3.75
C LEU A 261 -0.13 9.40 2.39
N CYS A 262 1.10 9.86 2.42
CA CYS A 262 1.92 10.06 1.24
C CYS A 262 3.40 9.77 1.50
N ILE A 263 4.10 9.37 0.44
CA ILE A 263 5.55 9.25 0.35
C ILE A 263 6.09 10.64 0.08
N TYR A 264 6.76 11.22 1.07
CA TYR A 264 7.29 12.58 0.98
C TYR A 264 8.67 12.64 0.32
N SER A 265 9.48 11.60 0.47
CA SER A 265 10.79 11.54 -0.18
C SER A 265 11.19 10.11 -0.46
N VAL A 266 11.97 9.91 -1.52
CA VAL A 266 12.57 8.63 -1.88
C VAL A 266 14.08 8.81 -1.82
N LYS A 267 14.77 7.96 -1.07
CA LYS A 267 16.23 7.92 -1.00
C LYS A 267 16.73 6.64 -1.66
N LYS A 268 17.68 6.78 -2.58
CA LYS A 268 18.46 5.66 -3.10
C LYS A 268 19.55 5.31 -2.08
N ILE A 269 19.60 4.05 -1.67
CA ILE A 269 20.64 3.46 -0.83
C ILE A 269 21.76 2.96 -1.77
N GLU A 270 23.01 3.01 -1.31
CA GLU A 270 24.21 2.66 -2.09
C GLU A 270 24.18 1.25 -2.74
N SER A 271 23.33 0.35 -2.25
CA SER A 271 23.10 -0.99 -2.84
C SER A 271 22.11 -1.01 -4.01
N GLY A 272 21.66 0.13 -4.50
CA GLY A 272 20.61 0.23 -5.53
C GLY A 272 19.18 0.11 -5.01
N LYS A 273 19.00 -0.14 -3.71
CA LYS A 273 17.69 -0.21 -3.05
C LYS A 273 17.14 1.18 -2.80
N HIS A 274 15.82 1.35 -2.88
CA HIS A 274 15.18 2.62 -2.54
C HIS A 274 14.54 2.53 -1.15
N SER A 275 14.39 3.66 -0.46
CA SER A 275 13.68 3.77 0.82
C SER A 275 12.87 5.05 0.82
N GLY A 276 11.58 4.96 1.12
CA GLY A 276 10.66 6.08 1.14
C GLY A 276 10.39 6.56 2.55
N MET A 277 10.34 7.88 2.74
CA MET A 277 9.83 8.49 3.97
C MET A 277 8.33 8.72 3.83
N ILE A 278 7.54 8.15 4.74
CA ILE A 278 6.09 8.33 4.78
C ILE A 278 5.72 9.49 5.70
N THR A 279 4.75 10.30 5.30
CA THR A 279 4.14 11.35 6.11
C THR A 279 2.62 11.33 5.97
N PRO A 280 1.86 11.84 6.96
CA PRO A 280 0.45 12.13 6.80
C PRO A 280 0.21 13.23 5.76
N ARG A 281 -0.91 13.16 5.02
CA ARG A 281 -1.40 14.26 4.19
C ARG A 281 -2.01 15.35 5.10
N ASN A 282 -1.73 16.62 4.79
CA ASN A 282 -2.36 17.78 5.45
C ASN A 282 -3.89 17.68 5.26
N SER A 283 -4.65 18.02 6.31
CA SER A 283 -6.14 18.04 6.41
C SER A 283 -6.87 16.79 6.91
N THR A 284 -6.15 15.76 7.35
CA THR A 284 -6.79 14.54 7.84
C THR A 284 -7.21 14.66 9.31
N VAL A 285 -8.47 14.32 9.62
CA VAL A 285 -9.06 14.47 10.97
C VAL A 285 -8.29 13.68 12.03
N TRP A 286 -7.76 12.51 11.68
CA TRP A 286 -6.96 11.69 12.58
C TRP A 286 -5.61 12.32 12.92
N MET A 287 -5.01 13.09 11.99
CA MET A 287 -3.73 13.77 12.24
C MET A 287 -3.89 14.86 13.30
N TYR A 288 -4.95 15.67 13.25
CA TYR A 288 -5.23 16.66 14.30
C TYR A 288 -5.38 16.01 15.68
N LYS A 289 -6.00 14.82 15.75
CA LYS A 289 -6.16 14.07 17.00
C LYS A 289 -4.84 13.53 17.56
N PHE A 290 -3.88 13.21 16.69
CA PHE A 290 -2.60 12.62 17.10
C PHE A 290 -1.40 13.54 16.89
N GLU A 291 -1.64 14.82 16.64
CA GLU A 291 -0.59 15.83 16.45
C GLU A 291 0.36 15.88 17.66
N GLN A 292 -0.15 15.64 18.87
CA GLN A 292 0.67 15.54 20.09
C GLN A 292 1.69 14.39 20.09
N TYR A 293 1.49 13.35 19.27
CA TYR A 293 2.42 12.23 19.10
C TYR A 293 3.37 12.42 17.92
N LYS A 294 3.22 13.51 17.16
CA LYS A 294 3.98 13.76 15.93
C LYS A 294 5.46 13.91 16.19
N ASP A 295 5.87 14.56 17.27
CA ASP A 295 7.28 14.70 17.63
C ASP A 295 7.86 13.37 18.12
N ASP A 296 7.09 12.62 18.90
CA ASP A 296 7.42 11.28 19.34
C ASP A 296 7.66 10.29 18.19
N ILE A 297 6.95 10.52 17.08
CA ILE A 297 7.08 9.79 15.82
C ILE A 297 8.25 10.38 15.00
N LYS A 298 8.27 11.69 14.71
CA LYS A 298 9.26 12.39 13.86
C LYS A 298 10.71 12.25 14.33
N ASP A 299 11.00 12.45 15.62
CA ASP A 299 12.36 12.34 16.16
C ASP A 299 12.92 10.92 16.07
N LYS A 300 12.03 9.94 15.83
CA LYS A 300 12.36 8.53 15.81
C LYS A 300 12.37 7.97 14.38
N LEU A 301 11.41 8.30 13.52
CA LEU A 301 11.25 7.74 12.15
C LEU A 301 12.50 7.78 11.24
N ASN A 302 13.52 8.60 11.52
CA ASN A 302 14.80 8.59 10.82
C ASN A 302 15.74 7.41 11.20
N ARG A 303 15.33 6.47 12.06
CA ARG A 303 16.20 5.38 12.56
C ARG A 303 15.98 4.00 11.96
N GLN A 304 15.12 3.85 10.95
CA GLN A 304 14.96 2.56 10.27
C GLN A 304 16.28 2.10 9.60
N SER A 305 17.16 3.06 9.27
CA SER A 305 18.46 2.86 8.60
C SER A 305 19.65 3.46 9.37
N SER A 306 19.49 3.82 10.65
CA SER A 306 20.61 4.25 11.50
C SER A 306 20.91 3.25 12.61
N GLY A 307 22.19 3.00 12.78
CA GLY A 307 22.74 1.92 13.60
C GLY A 307 23.54 0.92 12.75
N SER A 308 24.32 0.09 13.42
CA SER A 308 25.02 -1.04 12.82
C SER A 308 24.06 -2.09 12.28
N GLU A 309 24.49 -2.91 11.31
CA GLU A 309 23.71 -4.05 10.81
C GLU A 309 23.20 -4.96 11.94
N LYS A 310 24.05 -5.16 12.96
CA LYS A 310 23.70 -5.91 14.17
C LYS A 310 22.50 -5.32 14.91
N GLU A 311 22.40 -4.00 15.02
CA GLU A 311 21.26 -3.34 15.67
C GLU A 311 19.98 -3.48 14.84
N ILE A 312 20.09 -3.37 13.52
CA ILE A 312 18.97 -3.59 12.60
C ILE A 312 18.44 -5.03 12.74
N ASP A 313 19.32 -6.01 12.78
CA ASP A 313 18.95 -7.42 12.94
C ASP A 313 18.36 -7.74 14.32
N ILE A 314 18.82 -7.07 15.38
CA ILE A 314 18.20 -7.18 16.70
C ILE A 314 16.76 -6.66 16.66
N ARG A 315 16.53 -5.49 16.07
CA ARG A 315 15.18 -4.90 15.97
C ARG A 315 14.24 -5.82 15.18
N LYS A 316 14.68 -6.36 14.04
CA LYS A 316 13.91 -7.34 13.25
C LYS A 316 13.54 -8.58 14.06
N ARG A 317 14.49 -9.16 14.81
CA ARG A 317 14.21 -10.30 15.69
C ARG A 317 13.21 -9.95 16.80
N ASN A 318 13.30 -8.76 17.38
CA ASN A 318 12.35 -8.30 18.38
C ASN A 318 10.93 -8.19 17.81
N LEU A 319 10.78 -7.69 16.58
CA LEU A 319 9.50 -7.59 15.90
C LEU A 319 8.88 -8.97 15.66
N LYS A 320 9.64 -9.91 15.10
CA LYS A 320 9.19 -11.29 14.92
C LYS A 320 8.77 -11.95 16.25
N ASN A 321 9.52 -11.69 17.32
CA ASN A 321 9.16 -12.17 18.65
C ASN A 321 7.85 -11.53 19.16
N GLN A 322 7.65 -10.24 18.95
CA GLN A 322 6.39 -9.57 19.33
C GLN A 322 5.21 -10.07 18.51
N TRP A 323 5.37 -10.26 17.19
CA TRP A 323 4.37 -10.89 16.33
C TRP A 323 3.93 -12.25 16.88
N PHE A 324 4.90 -13.11 17.21
CA PHE A 324 4.60 -14.44 17.76
C PHE A 324 3.83 -14.35 19.10
N LEU A 325 4.26 -13.46 20.00
CA LEU A 325 3.58 -13.23 21.27
C LEU A 325 2.17 -12.69 21.10
N SER A 326 1.96 -11.73 20.18
CA SER A 326 0.63 -11.21 19.86
C SER A 326 -0.27 -12.33 19.34
N LEU A 327 0.22 -13.16 18.40
CA LEU A 327 -0.53 -14.31 17.89
C LEU A 327 -0.91 -15.32 18.98
N GLN A 328 0.05 -15.69 19.85
CA GLN A 328 -0.21 -16.62 20.95
C GLN A 328 -1.29 -16.11 21.91
N ARG A 329 -1.33 -14.80 22.19
CA ARG A 329 -2.32 -14.21 23.10
C ARG A 329 -3.76 -14.35 22.58
N TYR A 330 -3.97 -14.48 21.27
CA TYR A 330 -5.32 -14.72 20.73
C TYR A 330 -5.73 -16.19 20.71
N LEU A 331 -4.76 -17.10 20.59
CA LEU A 331 -4.99 -18.53 20.40
C LEU A 331 -4.97 -19.33 21.71
N SER A 332 -4.77 -18.65 22.83
CA SER A 332 -4.77 -19.24 24.18
C SER A 332 -6.16 -19.19 24.84
N PHE A 333 -7.20 -18.85 24.08
CA PHE A 333 -8.62 -18.95 24.42
C PHE A 333 -9.31 -19.86 23.41
#